data_AF-A0A3B8XM61-F1
#
_entry.id   AF-A0A3B8XM61-F1
#
_cell.length_a   1.000
_cell.length_b   1.000
_cell.length_c   1.000
_cell.angle_alpha   90.00
_cell.angle_beta   90.00
_cell.angle_gamma   90.00
#
_symmetry.space_group_name_H-M   'P 1'
#
loop_
_entity.id
_entity.type
_entity.pdbx_description
1 polymer ?
#
loop_
_entity_poly.entity_id
_entity_poly.type
_entity_poly.pdbx_seq_one_letter_code
_entity_poly.pdbx_strand_id
1 'polypeptide(L)'
;ASGKHLHSIYFDTDDLALGQNGMALRLRRKGKNFVQTLKTEADKTGAGSVARDIGEYEAQLPGDASAPDLNKLPEELRGRIRKLANGHAIAPRLVSDIRRTVQNIATPEGDLIELAL
;
A
#
# COMPACT_ATOMS: atom_id res chain seq x y z
N ALA A 1 -5.81 -6.43 -25.04
CA ALA A 1 -5.86 -5.72 -23.73
C ALA A 1 -6.59 -6.60 -22.73
N SER A 2 -6.13 -6.67 -21.49
CA SER A 2 -6.84 -7.38 -20.41
C SER A 2 -7.42 -6.35 -19.43
N GLY A 3 -8.71 -6.47 -19.15
CA GLY A 3 -9.39 -5.68 -18.13
C GLY A 3 -9.25 -6.35 -16.77
N LYS A 4 -8.82 -5.61 -15.75
CA LYS A 4 -8.70 -6.09 -14.38
C LYS A 4 -9.43 -5.15 -13.43
N HIS A 5 -10.32 -5.71 -12.62
CA HIS A 5 -10.93 -4.98 -11.51
C HIS A 5 -9.98 -4.98 -10.31
N LEU A 6 -9.64 -3.78 -9.84
CA LEU A 6 -8.79 -3.54 -8.69
C LEU A 6 -9.63 -2.94 -7.58
N HIS A 7 -9.82 -3.70 -6.52
CA HIS A 7 -10.51 -3.25 -5.33
C HIS A 7 -9.52 -3.21 -4.17
N SER A 8 -9.34 -2.03 -3.60
CA SER A 8 -8.42 -1.78 -2.49
C SER A 8 -9.07 -0.96 -1.39
N ILE A 9 -8.79 -1.32 -0.14
CA ILE A 9 -9.22 -0.59 1.05
C ILE A 9 -7.95 -0.04 1.71
N TYR A 10 -7.93 1.26 1.96
CA TYR A 10 -6.85 1.95 2.66
C TYR A 10 -7.24 2.17 4.12
N PHE A 11 -6.28 1.91 5.00
CA PHE A 11 -6.46 1.95 6.45
C PHE A 11 -5.60 3.06 7.04
N ASP A 12 -6.22 3.86 7.89
CA ASP A 12 -5.55 4.94 8.62
C ASP A 12 -6.32 5.22 9.93
N THR A 13 -5.69 6.01 10.78
CA THR A 13 -6.33 6.75 11.86
C THR A 13 -7.42 7.70 11.34
N ASP A 14 -8.29 8.17 12.24
CA ASP A 14 -9.36 9.12 11.90
C ASP A 14 -8.85 10.51 11.51
N ASP A 15 -7.69 10.91 12.03
CA ASP A 15 -6.98 12.14 11.69
C ASP A 15 -5.96 11.97 10.54
N LEU A 16 -5.90 10.77 9.93
CA LEU A 16 -5.03 10.43 8.79
C LEU A 16 -3.53 10.57 9.09
N ALA A 17 -3.11 10.30 10.33
CA ALA A 17 -1.74 10.39 10.78
C ALA A 17 -0.75 9.56 9.96
N LEU A 18 -1.12 8.38 9.44
CA LEU A 18 -0.21 7.57 8.61
C LEU A 18 0.05 8.29 7.28
N GLY A 19 -1.00 8.68 6.57
CA GLY A 19 -0.90 9.39 5.29
C GLY A 19 -0.16 10.73 5.39
N GLN A 20 -0.39 11.49 6.47
CA GLN A 20 0.34 12.73 6.75
C GLN A 20 1.85 12.52 6.91
N ASN A 21 2.27 11.34 7.36
CA ASN A 21 3.65 10.94 7.57
C ASN A 21 4.21 10.02 6.47
N GLY A 22 3.63 10.08 5.27
CA GLY A 22 4.16 9.38 4.09
C GLY A 22 3.97 7.87 4.13
N MET A 23 3.01 7.36 4.92
CA MET A 23 2.72 5.94 5.01
C MET A 23 1.33 5.63 4.46
N ALA A 24 1.23 4.61 3.60
CA ALA A 24 -0.06 4.14 3.08
C ALA A 24 -0.21 2.64 3.32
N LEU A 25 -1.13 2.27 4.21
CA LEU A 25 -1.48 0.89 4.50
C LEU A 25 -2.72 0.48 3.70
N ARG A 26 -2.59 -0.53 2.84
CA ARG A 26 -3.62 -0.95 1.89
C ARG A 26 -3.85 -2.45 1.96
N LEU A 27 -5.11 -2.85 1.94
CA LEU A 27 -5.54 -4.22 1.66
C LEU A 27 -6.16 -4.29 0.27
N ARG A 28 -5.60 -5.07 -0.66
CA ARG A 28 -6.10 -5.23 -2.02
C ARG A 28 -6.57 -6.64 -2.28
N ARG A 29 -7.75 -6.79 -2.85
CA ARG A 29 -8.28 -8.09 -3.27
C ARG A 29 -7.47 -8.64 -4.45
N LYS A 30 -7.02 -9.90 -4.36
CA LYS A 30 -6.32 -10.63 -5.42
C LYS A 30 -6.91 -12.03 -5.54
N GLY A 31 -7.90 -12.16 -6.44
CA GLY A 31 -8.67 -13.40 -6.59
C GLY A 31 -9.52 -13.68 -5.35
N LYS A 32 -9.27 -14.82 -4.69
CA LYS A 32 -9.93 -15.23 -3.44
C LYS A 32 -9.20 -14.75 -2.17
N ASN A 33 -7.97 -14.26 -2.31
CA ASN A 33 -7.12 -13.82 -1.20
C ASN A 33 -6.96 -12.30 -1.21
N PHE A 34 -6.26 -11.80 -0.20
CA PHE A 34 -5.84 -10.41 -0.14
C PHE A 34 -4.32 -10.29 -0.14
N VAL A 35 -3.85 -9.14 -0.60
CA VAL A 35 -2.48 -8.69 -0.40
C VAL A 35 -2.55 -7.42 0.41
N GLN A 36 -1.92 -7.41 1.58
CA GLN A 36 -1.64 -6.16 2.27
C GLN A 36 -0.33 -5.57 1.75
N THR A 37 -0.29 -4.26 1.61
CA THR A 37 0.88 -3.48 1.24
C THR A 37 1.00 -2.32 2.22
N LEU A 38 2.16 -2.16 2.85
CA LEU A 38 2.56 -0.89 3.44
C LEU A 38 3.53 -0.20 2.48
N LYS A 39 3.18 1.01 2.03
CA LYS A 39 4.11 1.89 1.34
C LYS A 39 4.65 2.92 2.31
N THR A 40 5.92 3.24 2.19
CA THR A 40 6.58 4.29 2.96
C THR A 40 7.36 5.21 2.02
N GLU A 41 7.16 6.50 2.18
CA GLU A 41 7.86 7.56 1.44
C GLU A 41 8.87 8.26 2.37
N ALA A 42 9.86 8.94 1.77
CA ALA A 42 10.77 9.78 2.55
C ALA A 42 10.03 10.97 3.16
N ASP A 43 10.46 11.39 4.35
CA ASP A 43 9.88 12.55 5.04
C ASP A 43 9.93 13.79 4.14
N LYS A 44 8.77 14.46 4.01
CA LYS A 44 8.58 15.64 3.14
C LYS A 44 9.39 16.88 3.57
N THR A 45 10.04 16.85 4.73
CA THR A 45 10.70 18.01 5.37
C THR A 45 12.17 18.20 4.99
N GLY A 46 12.75 17.38 4.10
CA GLY A 46 14.08 17.64 3.53
C GLY A 46 15.26 17.62 4.51
N ALA A 47 15.04 17.25 5.78
CA ALA A 47 16.08 17.16 6.79
C ALA A 47 16.67 15.73 6.83
N GLY A 48 17.65 15.49 5.95
CA GLY A 48 18.82 14.65 6.27
C GLY A 48 18.60 13.25 6.85
N SER A 49 17.74 12.41 6.26
CA SER A 49 17.92 10.94 6.27
C SER A 49 17.14 10.26 5.12
N VAL A 50 17.39 10.71 3.89
CA VAL A 50 16.57 10.48 2.68
C VAL A 50 16.61 9.04 2.11
N ALA A 51 16.90 7.99 2.90
CA ALA A 51 17.08 6.65 2.31
C ALA A 51 16.60 5.43 3.10
N ARG A 52 16.30 5.54 4.41
CA ARG A 52 16.13 4.30 5.20
C ARG A 52 14.76 3.63 5.09
N ASP A 53 13.71 4.40 4.87
CA ASP A 53 12.34 3.89 4.92
C ASP A 53 11.57 4.18 3.61
N ILE A 54 12.22 4.23 2.46
CA ILE A 54 11.48 4.21 1.18
C ILE A 54 11.30 2.75 0.77
N GLY A 55 10.07 2.26 0.72
CA GLY A 55 9.84 0.87 0.38
C GLY A 55 8.38 0.47 0.28
N GLU A 56 8.18 -0.73 -0.28
CA GLU A 56 6.90 -1.42 -0.28
C GLU A 56 7.06 -2.77 0.42
N TYR A 57 6.25 -2.99 1.45
CA TYR A 57 6.25 -4.24 2.23
C TYR A 57 4.94 -4.95 1.97
N GLU A 58 5.01 -6.09 1.29
CA GLU A 58 3.84 -6.87 0.91
C GLU A 58 3.75 -8.20 1.67
N ALA A 59 2.53 -8.58 2.04
CA ALA A 59 2.24 -9.89 2.58
C ALA A 59 0.88 -10.38 2.09
N GLN A 60 0.78 -11.69 1.80
CA GLN A 60 -0.50 -12.32 1.49
C GLN A 60 -1.30 -12.54 2.77
N LEU A 61 -2.60 -12.29 2.68
CA LEU A 61 -3.57 -12.54 3.73
C LEU A 61 -4.67 -13.48 3.22
N PRO A 62 -5.27 -14.30 4.10
CA PRO A 62 -6.34 -15.21 3.73
C PRO A 62 -7.59 -14.48 3.24
N GLY A 63 -8.47 -15.19 2.55
CA GLY A 63 -9.67 -14.62 1.91
C GLY A 63 -10.74 -14.09 2.87
N ASP A 64 -10.65 -14.41 4.15
CA ASP A 64 -11.51 -13.94 5.23
C ASP A 64 -10.91 -12.74 6.00
N ALA A 65 -9.74 -12.25 5.58
CA ALA A 65 -9.13 -11.06 6.19
C ALA A 65 -10.00 -9.82 6.00
N SER A 66 -10.39 -9.18 7.11
CA SER A 66 -11.17 -7.94 7.13
C SER A 66 -10.30 -6.69 7.39
N ALA A 67 -9.05 -6.88 7.82
CA ALA A 67 -8.10 -5.82 8.14
C ALA A 67 -6.65 -6.26 7.83
N PRO A 68 -5.71 -5.31 7.70
CA PRO A 68 -4.28 -5.60 7.63
C PRO A 68 -3.78 -6.31 8.90
N ASP A 69 -2.85 -7.25 8.73
CA ASP A 69 -2.15 -7.89 9.85
C ASP A 69 -0.80 -7.21 10.03
N LEU A 70 -0.75 -6.26 10.97
CA LEU A 70 0.49 -5.51 11.24
C LEU A 70 1.64 -6.43 11.63
N ASN A 71 1.40 -7.63 12.19
CA ASN A 71 2.46 -8.56 12.58
C ASN A 71 3.25 -9.15 11.40
N LYS A 72 2.77 -8.99 10.17
CA LYS A 72 3.53 -9.34 8.96
C LYS A 72 4.54 -8.27 8.54
N LEU A 73 4.58 -7.13 9.24
CA LEU A 73 5.55 -6.06 9.01
C LEU A 73 6.77 -6.22 9.94
N PRO A 74 7.95 -5.74 9.51
CA PRO A 74 9.11 -5.58 10.39
C PRO A 74 8.76 -4.83 11.68
N GLU A 75 9.39 -5.18 12.81
CA GLU A 75 9.10 -4.54 14.12
C GLU A 75 9.25 -3.03 14.08
N GLU A 76 10.28 -2.51 13.42
CA GLU A 76 10.52 -1.06 13.29
C GLU A 76 9.31 -0.33 12.68
N LEU A 77 8.72 -0.89 11.61
CA LEU A 77 7.55 -0.31 10.96
C LEU A 77 6.28 -0.46 11.81
N ARG A 78 6.13 -1.58 12.53
CA ARG A 78 5.04 -1.76 13.51
C ARG A 78 5.14 -0.72 14.62
N GLY A 79 6.34 -0.50 15.16
CA GLY A 79 6.62 0.51 16.17
C GLY A 79 6.30 1.92 15.68
N ARG A 80 6.72 2.26 14.46
CA ARG A 80 6.42 3.55 13.81
C ARG A 80 4.91 3.74 13.63
N ILE A 81 4.19 2.74 13.12
CA ILE A 81 2.71 2.78 12.98
C ILE A 81 2.04 3.00 14.33
N ARG A 82 2.41 2.24 15.37
CA ARG A 82 1.83 2.39 16.72
C ARG A 82 2.08 3.79 17.28
N LYS A 83 3.29 4.33 17.09
CA LYS A 83 3.66 5.69 17.54
C LYS A 83 2.84 6.75 16.82
N LEU A 84 2.72 6.67 15.49
CA LEU A 84 1.91 7.60 14.70
C LEU A 84 0.43 7.50 15.04
N ALA A 85 -0.08 6.28 15.25
CA ALA A 85 -1.46 6.06 15.60
C ALA A 85 -1.81 6.64 16.98
N ASN A 86 -0.85 6.71 17.91
CA ASN A 86 -1.01 7.36 19.21
C ASN A 86 -2.30 6.97 19.96
N GLY A 87 -2.68 5.70 19.90
CA GLY A 87 -3.90 5.16 20.53
C GLY A 87 -5.17 5.26 19.67
N HIS A 88 -5.14 5.93 18.53
CA HIS A 88 -6.25 5.97 17.57
C HIS A 88 -6.35 4.63 16.83
N ALA A 89 -7.58 4.25 16.50
CA ALA A 89 -7.86 3.02 15.78
C ALA A 89 -7.48 3.14 14.30
N ILE A 90 -6.71 2.18 13.80
CA ILE A 90 -6.45 2.02 12.36
C ILE A 90 -7.65 1.31 11.74
N ALA A 91 -8.40 2.03 10.93
CA ALA A 91 -9.67 1.59 10.36
C ALA A 91 -9.76 1.94 8.86
N PRO A 92 -10.68 1.34 8.10
CA PRO A 92 -10.91 1.73 6.70
C PRO A 92 -11.24 3.22 6.59
N ARG A 93 -10.49 3.95 5.76
CA ARG A 93 -10.72 5.39 5.48
C ARG A 93 -11.04 5.70 4.04
N LEU A 94 -10.56 4.87 3.11
CA LEU A 94 -10.76 5.08 1.68
C LEU A 94 -10.88 3.74 0.96
N VAL A 95 -11.83 3.67 0.02
CA VAL A 95 -11.93 2.56 -0.93
C VAL A 95 -11.53 3.07 -2.31
N SER A 96 -10.67 2.33 -2.99
CA SER A 96 -10.30 2.53 -4.39
C SER A 96 -10.84 1.37 -5.21
N ASP A 97 -11.73 1.69 -6.15
CA ASP A 97 -12.37 0.73 -7.05
C ASP A 97 -12.08 1.16 -8.50
N ILE A 98 -11.16 0.43 -9.16
CA ILE A 98 -10.60 0.81 -10.46
C ILE A 98 -10.79 -0.33 -11.45
N ARG A 99 -11.29 -0.01 -12.64
CA ARG A 99 -11.24 -0.92 -13.80
C ARG A 99 -10.02 -0.57 -14.64
N ARG A 100 -8.98 -1.38 -14.49
CA ARG A 100 -7.68 -1.17 -15.14
C ARG A 100 -7.62 -1.91 -16.46
N THR A 101 -7.26 -1.22 -17.53
CA THR A 101 -6.95 -1.85 -18.83
C THR A 101 -5.45 -1.91 -19.03
N VAL A 102 -4.93 -3.11 -19.32
CA VAL A 102 -3.49 -3.32 -19.53
C VAL A 102 -3.17 -3.61 -20.99
N GLN A 103 -2.14 -2.94 -21.50
CA GLN A 103 -1.52 -3.18 -22.81
C GLN A 103 -0.01 -3.29 -22.65
N ASN A 104 0.60 -4.31 -23.26
CA ASN A 104 2.05 -4.45 -23.30
C ASN A 104 2.58 -3.81 -24.58
N ILE A 105 3.56 -2.92 -24.45
CA ILE A 105 4.21 -2.23 -25.56
C ILE A 105 5.65 -2.72 -25.63
N ALA A 106 6.05 -3.23 -26.79
CA ALA A 106 7.43 -3.59 -27.06
C ALA A 106 8.17 -2.39 -27.64
N THR A 107 9.36 -2.06 -27.12
CA THR A 107 10.24 -1.07 -27.73
C THR A 107 10.99 -1.68 -28.92
N PRO A 108 11.49 -0.87 -29.88
CA PRO A 108 12.36 -1.36 -30.95
C PRO A 108 13.61 -2.12 -30.44
N GLU A 109 14.09 -1.76 -29.24
CA GLU A 109 15.23 -2.38 -28.57
C GLU A 109 14.88 -3.68 -27.82
N GLY A 110 13.59 -4.03 -27.72
CA GLY A 110 13.11 -5.28 -27.15
C GLY A 110 12.58 -5.21 -25.71
N ASP A 111 12.55 -4.03 -25.09
CA ASP A 111 11.97 -3.85 -23.75
C ASP A 111 10.45 -4.05 -23.80
N LEU A 112 9.88 -4.56 -22.69
CA LEU A 112 8.44 -4.71 -22.52
C LEU A 112 7.93 -3.75 -21.45
N ILE A 113 7.03 -2.85 -21.83
CA ILE A 113 6.41 -1.85 -20.95
C ILE A 113 4.94 -2.20 -20.74
N GLU A 114 4.47 -2.25 -19.48
CA GLU A 114 3.05 -2.38 -19.13
C GLU A 114 2.40 -0.99 -19.09
N LEU A 115 1.58 -0.64 -20.09
CA LEU A 115 0.70 0.52 -20.05
C LEU A 115 -0.60 0.14 -19.33
N ALA A 116 -0.92 0.88 -18.26
CA ALA A 116 -2.16 0.72 -17.50
C ALA A 116 -3.00 2.00 -17.55
N LEU A 117 -4.27 1.88 -17.96
CA LEU A 117 -5.29 2.93 -17.99
C LEU A 117 -6.39 2.63 -16.98
#